data_AF-A0A3Q2GRW8-F1
#
_entry.id   AF-A0A3Q2GRW8-F1
#
_cell.length_a   1.000
_cell.length_b   1.000
_cell.length_c   1.000
_cell.angle_alpha   90.00
_cell.angle_beta   90.00
_cell.angle_gamma   90.00
#
_symmetry.space_group_name_H-M   'P 1'
#
loop_
_entity.id
_entity.type
_entity.pdbx_description
1 polymer ?
#
loop_
_entity_poly.entity_id
_entity_poly.type
_entity_poly.pdbx_seq_one_letter_code
_entity_poly.pdbx_strand_id
1 'polypeptide(L)'
;MPRGGKKGHKGRGKQFSNPEEIDRQMRLQRELEERGGAEKGSSESEEESSSEEELESKKRSGVEGLIEIENPNRVSQKSKKVTEIDVTAPRELSRREREEIEKQKAKERYMKLHLEGKTEQARADLARLAIIKKQREEAAKKREELKKAEEAQAKR
;
A
#
# COMPACT_ATOMS: atom_id res chain seq x y z
N MET A 1 -22.54 -12.74 -46.32
CA MET A 1 -22.52 -12.64 -44.83
C MET A 1 -21.17 -12.09 -44.40
N PRO A 2 -21.06 -10.85 -43.90
CA PRO A 2 -19.76 -10.29 -43.52
C PRO A 2 -19.31 -10.88 -42.18
N ARG A 3 -18.08 -11.43 -42.17
CA ARG A 3 -17.44 -12.06 -41.01
C ARG A 3 -16.99 -10.99 -40.02
N GLY A 4 -17.29 -11.20 -38.73
CA GLY A 4 -17.03 -10.26 -37.65
C GLY A 4 -15.58 -9.80 -37.57
N GLY A 5 -15.37 -8.49 -37.73
CA GLY A 5 -14.07 -7.85 -37.52
C GLY A 5 -13.68 -7.84 -36.05
N LYS A 6 -12.40 -8.11 -35.75
CA LYS A 6 -11.85 -8.01 -34.39
C LYS A 6 -11.99 -6.58 -33.89
N LYS A 7 -12.74 -6.41 -32.79
CA LYS A 7 -12.97 -5.12 -32.11
C LYS A 7 -11.64 -4.61 -31.57
N GLY A 8 -11.08 -3.57 -32.19
CA GLY A 8 -9.82 -2.98 -31.76
C GLY A 8 -9.93 -2.40 -30.35
N HIS A 9 -9.01 -2.77 -29.45
CA HIS A 9 -8.92 -2.24 -28.09
C HIS A 9 -8.19 -0.88 -28.01
N LYS A 10 -7.91 -0.24 -29.16
CA LYS A 10 -7.30 1.09 -29.20
C LYS A 10 -8.35 2.12 -28.78
N GLY A 11 -8.20 2.68 -27.57
CA GLY A 11 -9.08 3.74 -27.05
C GLY A 11 -10.06 3.31 -25.95
N ARG A 12 -10.02 2.06 -25.47
CA ARG A 12 -10.78 1.71 -24.26
C ARG A 12 -10.09 2.39 -23.07
N GLY A 13 -10.72 3.44 -22.54
CA GLY A 13 -10.20 4.21 -21.41
C GLY A 13 -9.75 3.28 -20.28
N LYS A 14 -8.59 3.57 -19.70
CA LYS A 14 -8.00 2.78 -18.59
C LYS A 14 -9.07 2.68 -17.50
N GLN A 15 -9.64 1.49 -17.32
CA GLN A 15 -10.52 1.21 -16.20
C GLN A 15 -9.59 1.10 -15.00
N PHE A 16 -9.61 2.10 -14.12
CA PHE A 16 -8.94 1.99 -12.83
C PHE A 16 -9.78 1.02 -12.00
N SER A 17 -9.21 -0.13 -11.63
CA SER A 17 -9.87 -1.08 -10.74
C SER A 17 -10.19 -0.41 -9.41
N ASN A 18 -11.35 -0.73 -8.85
CA ASN A 18 -11.76 -0.23 -7.53
C ASN A 18 -10.72 -0.72 -6.49
N PRO A 19 -10.25 0.13 -5.55
CA PRO A 19 -9.28 -0.27 -4.52
C PRO A 19 -9.67 -1.56 -3.77
N GLU A 20 -10.96 -1.77 -3.48
CA GLU A 20 -11.43 -3.01 -2.82
C GLU A 20 -11.25 -4.27 -3.69
N GLU A 21 -11.27 -4.10 -5.01
CA GLU A 21 -11.10 -5.19 -5.97
C GLU A 21 -9.62 -5.56 -6.12
N ILE A 22 -8.72 -4.58 -6.01
CA ILE A 22 -7.26 -4.80 -5.96
C ILE A 22 -6.90 -5.58 -4.71
N ASP A 23 -7.42 -5.17 -3.54
CA ASP A 23 -7.16 -5.86 -2.28
C ASP A 23 -7.67 -7.29 -2.28
N ARG A 24 -8.84 -7.53 -2.89
CA ARG A 24 -9.39 -8.88 -3.07
C ARG A 24 -8.51 -9.73 -3.98
N GLN A 25 -8.01 -9.17 -5.09
CA GLN A 25 -7.10 -9.88 -5.99
C GLN A 25 -5.78 -10.24 -5.32
N MET A 26 -5.18 -9.32 -4.56
CA MET A 26 -3.95 -9.56 -3.82
C MET A 26 -4.13 -10.64 -2.74
N ARG A 27 -5.27 -10.64 -2.04
CA ARG A 27 -5.60 -11.69 -1.06
C ARG A 27 -5.77 -13.05 -1.70
N LEU A 28 -6.48 -13.13 -2.83
CA LEU A 28 -6.66 -14.38 -3.56
C LEU A 28 -5.34 -14.92 -4.10
N GLN A 29 -4.46 -14.06 -4.58
CA GLN A 29 -3.13 -14.44 -5.06
C GLN A 29 -2.27 -15.00 -3.92
N ARG A 30 -2.28 -14.35 -2.75
CA ARG A 30 -1.59 -14.84 -1.56
C ARG A 30 -2.15 -16.19 -1.07
N GLU A 31 -3.47 -16.35 -1.08
CA GLU A 31 -4.12 -17.59 -0.69
C GLU A 31 -3.82 -18.74 -1.68
N LEU A 32 -3.69 -18.43 -2.97
CA LEU A 32 -3.24 -19.38 -4.00
C LEU A 32 -1.77 -19.76 -3.84
N GLU A 33 -0.89 -18.81 -3.50
CA GLU A 33 0.52 -19.07 -3.20
C GLU A 33 0.69 -19.91 -1.93
N GLU A 34 -0.08 -19.62 -0.88
CA GLU A 34 -0.09 -20.39 0.37
C GLU A 34 -0.67 -21.80 0.18
N ARG A 35 -1.65 -21.97 -0.73
CA ARG A 35 -2.27 -23.26 -1.04
C ARG A 35 -1.52 -24.06 -2.11
N GLY A 36 -0.70 -23.42 -2.94
CA GLY A 36 -0.18 -23.93 -4.20
C GLY A 36 1.34 -23.98 -4.32
N GLY A 37 2.05 -24.25 -3.22
CA GLY A 37 3.52 -24.42 -3.22
C GLY A 37 4.08 -25.59 -4.05
N ALA A 38 3.33 -26.19 -4.97
CA ALA A 38 3.79 -27.24 -5.87
C ALA A 38 2.92 -27.35 -7.13
N GLU A 39 3.03 -26.42 -8.08
CA GLU A 39 3.21 -26.73 -9.50
C GLU A 39 3.17 -25.48 -10.39
N LYS A 40 4.15 -25.46 -11.31
CA LYS A 40 4.23 -24.69 -12.57
C LYS A 40 4.94 -23.32 -12.51
N GLY A 41 6.22 -23.35 -12.87
CA GLY A 41 7.04 -22.20 -13.18
C GLY A 41 7.05 -21.77 -14.65
N SER A 42 8.03 -20.90 -14.92
CA SER A 42 8.46 -20.34 -16.21
C SER A 42 7.74 -19.07 -16.69
N SER A 43 8.17 -17.93 -16.16
CA SER A 43 8.58 -16.82 -17.02
C SER A 43 10.04 -16.54 -16.69
N GLU A 44 10.90 -16.95 -17.61
CA GLU A 44 12.31 -16.63 -17.65
C GLU A 44 12.52 -15.10 -17.57
N SER A 45 13.31 -14.68 -16.60
CA SER A 45 14.06 -13.43 -16.64
C SER A 45 15.36 -13.70 -15.89
N GLU A 46 16.21 -14.46 -16.57
CA GLU A 46 17.65 -14.39 -16.43
C GLU A 46 18.05 -12.96 -16.85
N GLU A 47 17.90 -12.00 -15.94
CA GLU A 47 18.59 -10.72 -16.08
C GLU A 47 19.97 -10.90 -15.46
N GLU A 48 20.90 -11.21 -16.35
CA GLU A 48 22.34 -11.03 -16.24
C GLU A 48 22.65 -9.70 -15.53
N SER A 49 22.81 -9.76 -14.20
CA SER A 49 23.47 -8.72 -13.42
C SER A 49 24.78 -9.28 -12.89
N SER A 50 25.59 -9.81 -13.80
CA SER A 50 26.99 -10.14 -13.57
C SER A 50 27.86 -9.08 -14.24
N SER A 51 28.10 -7.95 -13.57
CA SER A 51 29.31 -7.12 -13.74
C SER A 51 29.21 -5.80 -12.99
N GLU A 52 29.50 -5.81 -11.69
CA GLU A 52 30.06 -4.62 -11.02
C GLU A 52 31.02 -5.01 -9.88
N GLU A 53 31.40 -6.30 -9.78
CA GLU A 53 32.46 -6.77 -8.86
C GLU A 53 33.74 -7.15 -9.63
N GLU A 54 33.66 -7.13 -10.97
CA GLU A 54 34.74 -7.47 -11.88
C GLU A 54 35.44 -6.21 -12.43
N LEU A 55 35.52 -5.12 -11.67
CA LEU A 55 36.37 -3.96 -12.01
C LEU A 55 37.55 -3.81 -11.06
N GLU A 56 37.45 -4.36 -9.84
CA GLU A 56 38.50 -4.26 -8.82
C GLU A 56 39.46 -5.45 -8.84
N SER A 57 38.99 -6.59 -9.38
CA SER A 57 39.75 -7.82 -9.61
C SER A 57 40.29 -7.94 -11.04
N LYS A 58 39.89 -7.05 -11.95
CA LYS A 58 40.59 -6.88 -13.23
C LYS A 58 42.00 -6.41 -12.92
N LYS A 59 42.97 -7.27 -13.22
CA LYS A 59 44.41 -6.96 -13.16
C LYS A 59 44.60 -5.64 -13.91
N ARG A 60 44.81 -4.55 -13.17
CA ARG A 60 44.98 -3.19 -13.71
C ARG A 60 46.03 -3.29 -14.81
N SER A 61 45.63 -3.12 -16.06
CA SER A 61 46.53 -3.31 -17.19
C SER A 61 47.16 -1.97 -17.56
N GLY A 62 48.50 -1.90 -17.57
CA GLY A 62 49.23 -0.71 -17.98
C GLY A 62 49.37 0.35 -16.87
N VAL A 63 49.20 1.62 -17.22
CA VAL A 63 49.52 2.80 -16.38
C VAL A 63 48.44 3.07 -15.30
N GLU A 64 47.27 2.42 -15.39
CA GLU A 64 46.14 2.59 -14.48
C GLU A 64 46.45 2.21 -13.01
N GLY A 65 47.48 1.40 -12.78
CA GLY A 65 47.97 1.07 -11.44
C GLY A 65 49.06 2.00 -10.89
N LEU A 66 49.62 2.87 -11.74
CA LEU A 66 50.75 3.75 -11.41
C LEU A 66 50.30 5.11 -10.86
N ILE A 67 49.07 5.53 -11.17
CA ILE A 67 48.50 6.79 -10.71
C ILE A 67 47.78 6.55 -9.38
N GLU A 68 48.25 7.21 -8.34
CA GLU A 68 47.61 7.20 -7.02
C GLU A 68 46.29 7.98 -7.09
N ILE A 69 45.19 7.32 -6.77
CA ILE A 69 43.86 7.95 -6.78
C ILE A 69 43.65 8.60 -5.40
N GLU A 70 44.02 9.87 -5.28
CA GLU A 70 43.81 10.73 -4.11
C GLU A 70 42.37 11.27 -4.03
N ASN A 71 41.37 10.46 -4.34
CA ASN A 71 39.98 10.90 -4.21
C ASN A 71 39.53 10.70 -2.75
N PRO A 72 39.32 11.76 -1.96
CA PRO A 72 38.96 11.65 -0.54
C PRO A 72 37.57 11.03 -0.31
N ASN A 73 36.70 11.05 -1.32
CA ASN A 73 35.39 10.40 -1.26
C ASN A 73 35.42 8.95 -1.77
N ARG A 74 36.59 8.43 -2.16
CA ARG A 74 36.71 7.06 -2.64
C ARG A 74 36.64 6.09 -1.47
N VAL A 75 35.53 5.38 -1.38
CA VAL A 75 35.35 4.31 -0.39
C VAL A 75 35.97 3.04 -0.96
N SER A 76 37.15 2.63 -0.45
CA SER A 76 37.74 1.34 -0.80
C SER A 76 36.98 0.21 -0.08
N GLN A 77 36.36 -0.71 -0.83
CA GLN A 77 35.75 -1.88 -0.21
C GLN A 77 36.84 -2.85 0.25
N LYS A 78 36.90 -3.10 1.57
CA LYS A 78 37.77 -4.13 2.16
C LYS A 78 36.88 -5.34 2.49
N SER A 79 37.24 -6.52 1.98
CA SER A 79 36.55 -7.77 2.30
C SER A 79 36.66 -8.05 3.80
N LYS A 80 35.55 -7.94 4.53
CA LYS A 80 35.48 -8.31 5.96
C LYS A 80 35.22 -9.81 6.10
N LYS A 81 35.81 -10.43 7.11
CA LYS A 81 35.58 -11.84 7.42
C LYS A 81 34.20 -12.01 8.02
N VAL A 82 33.50 -13.06 7.62
CA VAL A 82 32.11 -13.35 8.04
C VAL A 82 31.96 -13.44 9.56
N THR A 83 33.00 -13.84 10.28
CA THR A 83 33.05 -13.95 11.75
C THR A 83 33.06 -12.61 12.48
N GLU A 84 33.35 -11.50 11.80
CA GLU A 84 33.43 -10.15 12.36
C GLU A 84 32.16 -9.32 12.06
N ILE A 85 31.16 -9.92 11.40
CA ILE A 85 29.90 -9.25 11.06
C ILE A 85 28.91 -9.48 12.21
N ASP A 86 28.76 -8.50 13.09
CA ASP A 86 27.70 -8.47 14.11
C ASP A 86 26.33 -8.23 13.45
N VAL A 87 25.60 -9.33 13.18
CA VAL A 87 24.25 -9.32 12.61
C VAL A 87 23.19 -8.81 13.61
N THR A 88 23.53 -8.75 14.90
CA THR A 88 22.67 -8.34 16.01
C THR A 88 22.69 -6.84 16.28
N ALA A 89 23.61 -6.08 15.68
CA ALA A 89 23.62 -4.63 15.80
C ALA A 89 22.39 -4.05 15.07
N PRO A 90 21.65 -3.10 15.66
CA PRO A 90 20.51 -2.48 15.01
C PRO A 90 20.99 -1.82 13.72
N ARG A 91 20.63 -2.40 12.58
CA ARG A 91 20.82 -1.76 11.28
C ARG A 91 20.08 -0.45 11.33
N GLU A 92 20.84 0.63 11.35
CA GLU A 92 20.31 1.97 11.16
C GLU A 92 19.61 1.99 9.81
N LEU A 93 18.27 1.96 9.84
CA LEU A 93 17.44 2.02 8.65
C LEU A 93 17.92 3.15 7.75
N SER A 94 18.06 2.84 6.46
CA SER A 94 18.48 3.81 5.45
C SER A 94 17.60 5.05 5.54
N ARG A 95 18.12 6.24 5.21
CA ARG A 95 17.34 7.49 5.24
C ARG A 95 15.98 7.34 4.54
N ARG A 96 15.97 6.61 3.43
CA ARG A 96 14.76 6.27 2.66
C ARG A 96 13.76 5.43 3.46
N GLU A 97 14.24 4.40 4.15
CA GLU A 97 13.41 3.49 4.95
C GLU A 97 12.81 4.21 6.17
N ARG A 98 13.56 5.14 6.79
CA ARG A 98 13.04 5.95 7.91
C ARG A 98 11.88 6.84 7.46
N GLU A 99 12.04 7.55 6.35
CA GLU A 99 11.00 8.41 5.79
C GLU A 99 9.77 7.61 5.35
N GLU A 100 9.96 6.41 4.78
CA GLU A 100 8.84 5.54 4.40
C GLU A 100 8.05 5.04 5.62
N ILE A 101 8.72 4.63 6.68
CA ILE A 101 8.07 4.19 7.93
C ILE A 101 7.34 5.37 8.59
N GLU A 102 7.91 6.56 8.60
CA GLU A 102 7.24 7.74 9.12
C GLU A 102 6.00 8.10 8.29
N LYS A 103 6.10 8.01 6.96
CA LYS A 103 4.96 8.23 6.05
C LYS A 103 3.86 7.19 6.28
N GLN A 104 4.21 5.93 6.51
CA GLN A 104 3.25 4.89 6.86
C GLN A 104 2.57 5.18 8.21
N LYS A 105 3.36 5.48 9.26
CA LYS A 105 2.85 5.84 10.58
C LYS A 105 1.94 7.08 10.54
N ALA A 106 2.27 8.08 9.72
CA ALA A 106 1.46 9.28 9.55
C ALA A 106 0.11 8.95 8.90
N LYS A 107 0.10 8.10 7.87
CA LYS A 107 -1.15 7.61 7.24
C LYS A 107 -1.99 6.81 8.24
N GLU A 108 -1.39 5.88 8.96
CA GLU A 108 -2.09 5.09 9.98
C GLU A 108 -2.69 5.97 11.07
N ARG A 109 -1.93 6.97 11.56
CA ARG A 109 -2.42 7.93 12.53
C ARG A 109 -3.60 8.73 11.98
N TYR A 110 -3.51 9.19 10.74
CA TYR A 110 -4.61 9.89 10.08
C TYR A 110 -5.86 9.02 9.98
N MET A 111 -5.71 7.78 9.50
CA MET A 111 -6.81 6.81 9.39
C MET A 111 -7.41 6.50 10.76
N LYS A 112 -6.59 6.31 11.78
CA LYS A 112 -7.03 6.10 13.16
C LYS A 112 -7.84 7.29 13.68
N LEU A 113 -7.35 8.52 13.50
CA LEU A 113 -8.08 9.73 13.89
C LEU A 113 -9.37 9.92 13.08
N HIS A 114 -9.41 9.49 11.84
CA HIS A 114 -10.60 9.53 11.00
C HIS A 114 -11.66 8.54 11.50
N LEU A 115 -11.27 7.30 11.77
CA LEU A 115 -12.13 6.28 12.37
C LEU A 115 -12.62 6.67 13.76
N GLU A 116 -11.78 7.32 14.58
CA GLU A 116 -12.16 7.89 15.87
C GLU A 116 -13.12 9.08 15.76
N GLY A 117 -13.41 9.57 14.55
CA GLY A 117 -14.29 10.71 14.35
C GLY A 117 -13.63 12.04 14.73
N LYS A 118 -12.30 12.11 14.83
CA LYS A 118 -11.58 13.33 15.26
C LYS A 118 -11.21 14.23 14.08
N THR A 119 -11.13 13.71 12.87
CA THR A 119 -10.96 14.55 11.66
C THR A 119 -12.23 15.35 11.39
N GLU A 120 -12.10 16.54 10.81
CA GLU A 120 -13.23 17.42 10.50
C GLU A 120 -14.27 16.75 9.59
N GLN A 121 -13.82 15.96 8.62
CA GLN A 121 -14.69 15.19 7.74
C GLN A 121 -15.54 14.19 8.52
N ALA A 122 -14.91 13.35 9.35
CA ALA A 122 -15.63 12.36 10.14
C ALA A 122 -16.54 13.03 11.19
N ARG A 123 -16.16 14.17 11.77
CA ARG A 123 -17.03 14.96 12.64
C ARG A 123 -18.27 15.45 11.91
N ALA A 124 -18.11 15.97 10.70
CA ALA A 124 -19.22 16.44 9.88
C ALA A 124 -20.17 15.29 9.52
N ASP A 125 -19.65 14.12 9.15
CA ASP A 125 -20.46 12.93 8.86
C ASP A 125 -21.21 12.43 10.09
N LEU A 126 -20.56 12.38 11.26
CA LEU A 126 -21.22 12.04 12.52
C LEU A 126 -22.30 13.06 12.90
N ALA A 127 -22.05 14.36 12.71
CA ALA A 127 -23.02 15.40 12.94
C ALA A 127 -24.23 15.26 12.01
N ARG A 128 -24.00 14.96 10.73
CA ARG A 128 -25.06 14.69 9.75
C ARG A 128 -25.91 13.48 10.15
N LEU A 129 -25.27 12.39 10.57
CA LEU A 129 -25.98 11.21 11.07
C LEU A 129 -26.78 11.52 12.34
N ALA A 130 -26.25 12.34 13.25
CA ALA A 130 -26.96 12.76 14.46
C ALA A 130 -28.22 13.58 14.12
N ILE A 131 -28.17 14.47 13.13
CA ILE A 131 -29.35 15.22 12.66
C ILE A 131 -30.42 14.26 12.13
N ILE A 132 -30.04 13.27 11.31
CA ILE A 132 -30.99 12.28 10.77
C ILE A 132 -31.61 11.44 11.89
N LYS A 133 -30.81 11.02 12.88
CA LYS A 133 -31.32 10.29 14.05
C LYS A 133 -32.36 11.13 14.82
N LYS A 134 -32.06 12.40 15.11
CA LYS A 134 -33.00 13.32 15.76
C LYS A 134 -34.30 13.48 14.97
N GLN A 135 -34.21 13.69 13.66
CA GLN A 135 -35.41 13.81 12.80
C GLN A 135 -36.26 12.53 12.80
N ARG A 136 -35.62 11.36 12.82
CA ARG A 136 -36.33 10.07 12.90
C ARG A 136 -37.00 9.87 14.26
N GLU A 137 -36.31 10.19 15.34
CA GLU A 137 -36.85 10.10 16.70
C GLU A 137 -38.02 11.08 16.88
N GLU A 138 -37.90 12.32 16.42
CA GLU A 138 -38.98 13.30 16.47
C GLU A 138 -40.19 12.86 15.63
N ALA A 139 -39.96 12.30 14.44
CA ALA A 139 -41.03 11.77 13.60
C ALA A 139 -41.73 10.55 14.24
N ALA A 140 -40.97 9.68 14.91
CA ALA A 140 -41.52 8.54 15.65
C ALA A 140 -42.37 9.01 16.84
N LYS A 141 -41.84 9.95 17.64
CA LYS A 141 -42.58 10.55 18.76
C LYS A 141 -43.87 11.24 18.30
N LYS A 142 -43.81 12.04 17.23
CA LYS A 142 -45.00 12.67 16.64
C LYS A 142 -46.04 11.63 16.18
N ARG A 143 -45.61 10.52 15.59
CA ARG A 143 -46.52 9.43 15.20
C ARG A 143 -47.15 8.73 16.40
N GLU A 144 -46.40 8.51 17.48
CA GLU A 144 -46.92 7.92 18.72
C GLU A 144 -47.90 8.84 19.43
N GLU A 145 -47.60 10.14 19.50
CA GLU A 145 -48.50 11.15 20.07
C GLU A 145 -49.82 11.26 19.30
N LEU A 146 -49.76 11.27 17.97
CA LEU A 146 -50.96 11.27 17.13
C LEU A 146 -51.79 10.00 17.33
N LYS A 147 -51.16 8.82 17.33
CA LYS A 147 -51.86 7.55 17.61
C LYS A 147 -52.51 7.55 18.99
N LYS A 148 -51.81 8.03 20.01
CA LYS A 148 -52.36 8.11 21.38
C LYS A 148 -53.51 9.10 21.49
N ALA A 149 -53.47 10.21 20.75
CA ALA A 149 -54.57 11.16 20.67
C ALA A 149 -55.79 10.56 19.95
N GLU A 150 -55.59 9.84 18.84
CA GLU A 150 -56.65 9.13 18.13
C GLU A 150 -57.27 8.03 18.99
N GLU A 151 -56.47 7.23 19.71
CA GLU A 151 -56.97 6.21 20.64
C GLU A 151 -57.75 6.83 21.82
N ALA A 152 -57.30 7.96 22.36
CA ALA A 152 -58.01 8.68 23.41
C ALA A 152 -59.32 9.32 22.92
N GLN A 153 -59.37 9.77 21.67
CA GLN A 153 -60.61 10.22 21.03
C GLN A 153 -61.56 9.07 20.73
N ALA A 154 -61.05 7.91 20.29
CA ALA A 154 -61.86 6.72 20.00
C ALA A 154 -62.39 6.03 21.27
N LYS A 155 -61.76 6.25 22.43
CA LYS A 155 -62.24 5.78 23.75
C LYS A 155 -63.22 6.73 24.43
N ARG A 156 -63.45 7.92 23.88
CA ARG A 156 -64.43 8.88 24.35
C ARG A 156 -65.76 8.67 23.63
#